data_AF-A0A9D7SQV7-F1
#
_entry.id   AF-A0A9D7SQV7-F1
#
_cell.length_a   1.000
_cell.length_b   1.000
_cell.length_c   1.000
_cell.angle_alpha   90.00
_cell.angle_beta   90.00
_cell.angle_gamma   90.00
#
_symmetry.space_group_name_H-M   'P 1'
#
loop_
_entity.id
_entity.type
_entity.pdbx_description
1 polymer ?
#
loop_
_entity_poly.entity_id
_entity_poly.type
_entity_poly.pdbx_seq_one_letter_code
_entity_poly.pdbx_strand_id
1 'polypeptide(L)'
;MKIIKFFSLIMLLSIGFVACKDNSKSDQSADATALESAMQASKAELVKNITELQTSVNTKITEVENQLTSAAEEAKPEINVKLDILRKQKTELETLSTKVGAATAEGWADFQQKASQMVAEVKEALSK
;
A
#
# COMPACT_ATOMS: atom_id res chain seq x y z
N MET A 1 -47.87 -27.92 -19.38
CA MET A 1 -47.63 -28.89 -18.30
C MET A 1 -47.50 -30.28 -18.89
N LYS A 2 -46.29 -30.86 -18.92
CA LYS A 2 -46.03 -32.30 -18.81
C LYS A 2 -44.51 -32.51 -18.81
N ILE A 3 -44.04 -32.66 -17.59
CA ILE A 3 -42.68 -33.04 -17.19
C ILE A 3 -42.54 -34.53 -17.54
N ILE A 4 -41.52 -34.89 -18.31
CA ILE A 4 -41.02 -36.26 -18.36
C ILE A 4 -39.60 -36.20 -17.79
N LYS A 5 -39.51 -36.56 -16.50
CA LYS A 5 -38.28 -37.05 -15.89
C LYS A 5 -38.30 -38.56 -16.02
N PHE A 6 -37.25 -39.15 -16.56
CA PHE A 6 -36.53 -40.30 -15.98
C PHE A 6 -35.42 -40.70 -16.97
N PHE A 7 -34.14 -40.54 -16.62
CA PHE A 7 -33.32 -41.49 -15.85
C PHE A 7 -32.63 -42.48 -16.78
N SER A 8 -31.34 -42.74 -16.53
CA SER A 8 -30.51 -43.79 -17.13
C SER A 8 -29.72 -43.43 -18.40
N LEU A 9 -28.56 -42.78 -18.22
CA LEU A 9 -27.33 -43.16 -18.94
C LEU A 9 -26.07 -42.63 -18.24
N ILE A 10 -25.87 -43.00 -16.96
CA ILE A 10 -24.56 -42.98 -16.31
C ILE A 10 -24.14 -44.43 -16.16
N MET A 11 -23.29 -44.92 -17.05
CA MET A 11 -22.28 -45.99 -16.81
C MET A 11 -21.63 -46.40 -18.13
N LEU A 12 -20.31 -46.59 -18.09
CA LEU A 12 -19.38 -46.91 -19.19
C LEU A 12 -18.86 -45.64 -19.87
N LEU A 13 -17.61 -45.19 -19.70
CA LEU A 13 -16.37 -45.93 -19.46
C LEU A 13 -15.48 -45.23 -18.43
N SER A 14 -15.21 -45.98 -17.38
CA SER A 14 -14.11 -45.81 -16.46
C SER A 14 -12.74 -46.04 -17.17
N ILE A 15 -11.70 -45.48 -16.57
CA ILE A 15 -10.30 -45.94 -16.61
C ILE A 15 -9.46 -45.44 -17.80
N GLY A 16 -9.02 -44.18 -17.68
CA GLY A 16 -7.66 -43.78 -18.08
C GLY A 16 -6.82 -43.57 -16.83
N PHE A 17 -6.32 -44.66 -16.23
CA PHE A 17 -5.43 -44.61 -15.07
C PHE A 17 -3.99 -44.29 -15.52
N VAL A 18 -3.35 -43.38 -14.77
CA VAL A 18 -1.91 -43.27 -14.49
C VAL A 18 -1.05 -42.57 -15.56
N ALA A 19 -0.90 -41.26 -15.38
CA ALA A 19 0.43 -40.66 -15.33
C ALA A 19 0.64 -40.13 -13.90
N CYS A 20 1.19 -40.97 -13.03
CA CYS A 20 1.94 -40.50 -11.87
C CYS A 20 3.12 -39.67 -12.37
N LYS A 21 3.13 -38.37 -12.10
CA LYS A 21 4.37 -37.66 -11.78
C LYS A 21 4.06 -36.38 -11.01
N ASP A 22 3.92 -36.54 -9.70
CA ASP A 22 4.61 -35.70 -8.70
C ASP A 22 4.93 -34.27 -9.18
N ASN A 23 3.92 -33.39 -9.27
CA ASN A 23 4.15 -31.99 -9.63
C ASN A 23 3.39 -30.98 -8.76
N SER A 24 2.72 -31.42 -7.71
CA SER A 24 2.00 -30.54 -6.78
C SER A 24 2.92 -29.69 -5.87
N LYS A 25 4.25 -29.81 -6.01
CA LYS A 25 5.23 -28.93 -5.33
C LYS A 25 5.78 -27.81 -6.20
N SER A 26 5.65 -27.88 -7.52
CA SER A 26 6.24 -26.86 -8.40
C SER A 26 5.36 -25.61 -8.53
N ASP A 27 4.04 -25.77 -8.63
CA ASP A 27 3.11 -24.64 -8.79
C ASP A 27 2.96 -23.84 -7.48
N GLN A 28 2.91 -24.51 -6.34
CA GLN A 28 2.76 -23.84 -5.04
C GLN A 28 3.99 -22.99 -4.66
N SER A 29 5.19 -23.39 -5.09
CA SER A 29 6.42 -22.62 -4.88
C SER A 29 6.52 -21.43 -5.83
N ALA A 30 6.08 -21.58 -7.09
CA ALA A 30 6.10 -20.48 -8.06
C ALA A 30 5.13 -19.35 -7.66
N ASP A 31 3.95 -19.70 -7.18
CA ASP A 31 2.95 -18.72 -6.69
C ASP A 31 3.44 -17.97 -5.45
N ALA A 32 4.08 -18.67 -4.50
CA ALA A 32 4.65 -18.04 -3.30
C ALA A 32 5.77 -17.05 -3.65
N THR A 33 6.68 -17.42 -4.56
CA THR A 33 7.77 -16.53 -5.01
C THR A 33 7.25 -15.32 -5.79
N ALA A 34 6.22 -15.50 -6.62
CA ALA A 34 5.60 -14.40 -7.34
C ALA A 34 4.90 -13.41 -6.38
N LEU A 35 4.17 -13.92 -5.39
CA LEU A 35 3.51 -13.12 -4.36
C LEU A 35 4.53 -12.32 -3.52
N GLU A 36 5.61 -12.96 -3.09
CA GLU A 36 6.67 -12.29 -2.33
C GLU A 36 7.35 -11.20 -3.16
N SER A 37 7.65 -11.49 -4.43
CA SER A 37 8.25 -10.50 -5.34
C SER A 37 7.33 -9.30 -5.57
N ALA A 38 6.03 -9.52 -5.75
CA ALA A 38 5.05 -8.45 -5.89
C ALA A 38 4.94 -7.60 -4.62
N MET A 39 4.96 -8.23 -3.44
CA MET A 39 4.96 -7.52 -2.16
C MET A 39 6.23 -6.67 -1.99
N GLN A 40 7.41 -7.21 -2.32
CA GLN A 40 8.67 -6.45 -2.22
C GLN A 40 8.70 -5.26 -3.19
N ALA A 41 8.19 -5.44 -4.42
CA ALA A 41 8.05 -4.35 -5.38
C ALA A 41 7.10 -3.26 -4.85
N SER A 42 5.95 -3.65 -4.30
CA SER A 42 4.98 -2.73 -3.70
C SER A 42 5.55 -1.98 -2.49
N LYS A 43 6.32 -2.66 -1.64
CA LYS A 43 7.07 -2.04 -0.53
C LYS A 43 8.06 -0.99 -1.04
N ALA A 44 8.85 -1.34 -2.05
CA ALA A 44 9.84 -0.43 -2.63
C ALA A 44 9.19 0.83 -3.22
N GLU A 45 8.07 0.66 -3.93
CA GLU A 45 7.30 1.79 -4.48
C GLU A 45 6.75 2.68 -3.36
N LEU A 46 6.19 2.09 -2.31
CA LEU A 46 5.67 2.85 -1.18
C LEU A 46 6.77 3.60 -0.44
N VAL A 47 7.93 2.98 -0.21
CA VAL A 47 9.10 3.66 0.39
C VAL A 47 9.52 4.84 -0.48
N LYS A 48 9.63 4.65 -1.79
CA LYS A 48 9.96 5.74 -2.72
C LYS A 48 8.97 6.89 -2.62
N ASN A 49 7.67 6.60 -2.65
CA ASN A 49 6.61 7.61 -2.53
C ASN A 49 6.68 8.37 -1.18
N ILE A 50 6.97 7.66 -0.09
CA ILE A 50 7.14 8.27 1.23
C ILE A 50 8.37 9.18 1.25
N THR A 51 9.51 8.72 0.70
CA THR A 51 10.74 9.52 0.64
C THR A 51 10.54 10.80 -0.17
N GLU A 52 9.90 10.71 -1.35
CA GLU A 52 9.58 11.89 -2.16
C GLU A 52 8.70 12.87 -1.38
N LEU A 53 7.69 12.38 -0.66
CA LEU A 53 6.84 13.22 0.17
C LEU A 53 7.58 13.85 1.34
N GLN A 54 8.47 13.11 2.01
CA GLN A 54 9.30 13.66 3.09
C GLN A 54 10.15 14.83 2.59
N THR A 55 10.72 14.71 1.38
CA THR A 55 11.43 15.81 0.73
C THR A 55 10.49 17.00 0.49
N SER A 56 9.31 16.79 -0.10
CA SER A 56 8.35 17.86 -0.35
C SER A 56 7.86 18.55 0.93
N VAL A 57 7.56 17.78 1.99
CA VAL A 57 7.18 18.33 3.29
C VAL A 57 8.31 19.15 3.89
N ASN A 58 9.56 18.66 3.85
CA ASN A 58 10.72 19.41 4.35
C ASN A 58 10.91 20.72 3.58
N THR A 59 10.80 20.70 2.25
CA THR A 59 10.85 21.91 1.43
C THR A 59 9.76 22.89 1.84
N LYS A 60 8.51 22.41 2.02
CA LYS A 60 7.40 23.26 2.42
C LYS A 60 7.57 23.84 3.82
N ILE A 61 8.12 23.08 4.77
CA ILE A 61 8.49 23.58 6.09
C ILE A 61 9.46 24.75 5.97
N THR A 62 10.53 24.60 5.19
CA THR A 62 11.51 25.68 4.98
C THR A 62 10.88 26.91 4.31
N GLU A 63 10.00 26.72 3.32
CA GLU A 63 9.25 27.82 2.71
C GLU A 63 8.38 28.59 3.73
N VAL A 64 7.61 27.86 4.54
CA VAL A 64 6.71 28.45 5.53
C VAL A 64 7.50 29.09 6.68
N GLU A 65 8.64 28.53 7.09
CA GLU A 65 9.57 29.16 8.04
C GLU A 65 10.11 30.49 7.50
N ASN A 66 10.46 30.55 6.22
CA ASN A 66 10.88 31.81 5.58
C ASN A 66 9.72 32.82 5.53
N GLN A 67 8.49 32.39 5.25
CA GLN A 67 7.31 33.25 5.33
C GLN A 67 7.10 33.78 6.75
N LEU A 68 7.29 32.95 7.79
CA LEU A 68 7.15 33.36 9.18
C LEU A 68 8.09 34.51 9.55
N THR A 69 9.34 34.49 9.05
CA THR A 69 10.32 35.54 9.35
C THR A 69 9.94 36.92 8.81
N SER A 70 9.18 36.97 7.72
CA SER A 70 8.76 38.21 7.05
C SER A 70 7.29 38.57 7.29
N ALA A 71 6.54 37.68 7.96
CA ALA A 71 5.13 37.87 8.22
C ALA A 71 4.85 38.93 9.30
N ALA A 72 3.76 39.67 9.10
CA ALA A 72 3.21 40.55 10.12
C ALA A 72 2.77 39.74 11.36
N GLU A 73 2.80 40.36 12.54
CA GLU A 73 2.53 39.68 13.83
C GLU A 73 1.15 39.00 13.84
N GLU A 74 0.15 39.60 13.21
CA GLU A 74 -1.20 39.06 13.08
C GLU A 74 -1.28 37.78 12.24
N ALA A 75 -0.35 37.57 11.30
CA ALA A 75 -0.32 36.39 10.43
C ALA A 75 0.53 35.24 11.00
N LYS A 76 1.44 35.53 11.95
CA LYS A 76 2.34 34.53 12.56
C LYS A 76 1.58 33.36 13.23
N PRO A 77 0.47 33.54 13.94
CA PRO A 77 -0.27 32.42 14.52
C PRO A 77 -0.74 31.41 13.48
N GLU A 78 -1.27 31.86 12.35
CA GLU A 78 -1.73 30.98 11.27
C GLU A 78 -0.55 30.24 10.62
N ILE A 79 0.56 30.93 10.41
CA ILE A 79 1.79 30.33 9.85
C ILE A 79 2.36 29.28 10.81
N ASN A 80 2.36 29.54 12.11
CA ASN A 80 2.79 28.56 13.11
C ASN A 80 1.90 27.31 13.12
N VAL A 81 0.57 27.46 12.99
CA VAL A 81 -0.34 26.30 12.85
C VAL A 81 0.00 25.48 11.61
N LYS A 82 0.28 26.12 10.47
CA LYS A 82 0.73 25.44 9.25
C LYS A 82 2.03 24.68 9.47
N LEU A 83 3.00 25.27 10.16
CA LEU A 83 4.27 24.59 10.50
C LEU A 83 4.06 23.38 11.39
N ASP A 84 3.21 23.47 12.40
CA ASP A 84 2.93 22.36 13.31
C ASP A 84 2.27 21.18 12.58
N ILE A 85 1.34 21.47 11.65
CA ILE A 85 0.74 20.45 10.78
C ILE A 85 1.81 19.78 9.92
N LEU A 86 2.65 20.55 9.23
CA LEU A 86 3.70 20.00 8.36
C LEU A 86 4.73 19.17 9.14
N ARG A 87 5.12 19.62 10.34
CA ARG A 87 6.03 18.87 11.23
C ARG A 87 5.41 17.56 11.70
N LYS A 88 4.12 17.56 12.04
CA LYS A 88 3.39 16.33 12.37
C LYS A 88 3.36 15.36 11.19
N GLN A 89 3.04 15.84 9.99
CA GLN A 89 3.02 15.02 8.76
C GLN A 89 4.40 14.43 8.47
N LYS A 90 5.48 15.19 8.68
CA LYS A 90 6.86 14.68 8.56
C LYS A 90 7.10 13.47 9.48
N THR A 91 6.76 13.60 10.77
CA THR A 91 6.93 12.52 11.74
C THR A 91 6.06 11.30 11.43
N GLU A 92 4.84 11.51 10.92
CA GLU A 92 3.95 10.43 10.48
C GLU A 92 4.55 9.68 9.28
N LEU A 93 5.12 10.38 8.30
CA LEU A 93 5.82 9.77 7.16
C LEU A 93 7.09 9.02 7.59
N GLU A 94 7.87 9.54 8.53
CA GLU A 94 9.04 8.85 9.11
C GLU A 94 8.64 7.54 9.81
N THR A 95 7.55 7.60 10.58
CA THR A 95 6.96 6.43 11.23
C THR A 95 6.46 5.42 10.20
N LEU A 96 5.81 5.90 9.14
CA LEU A 96 5.29 5.05 8.07
C LEU A 96 6.43 4.33 7.34
N SER A 97 7.48 5.06 6.96
CA SER A 97 8.69 4.53 6.32
C SER A 97 9.31 3.38 7.13
N THR A 98 9.42 3.58 8.45
CA THR A 98 9.94 2.55 9.37
C THR A 98 9.04 1.31 9.40
N LYS A 99 7.73 1.49 9.31
CA LYS A 99 6.74 0.38 9.37
C LYS A 99 6.64 -0.40 8.06
N VAL A 100 7.00 0.16 6.91
CA VAL A 100 6.94 -0.56 5.61
C VAL A 100 7.78 -1.84 5.65
N GLY A 101 8.98 -1.77 6.23
CA GLY A 101 9.87 -2.93 6.35
C GLY A 101 9.33 -4.02 7.27
N ALA A 102 8.63 -3.64 8.33
CA ALA A 102 8.09 -4.55 9.34
C ALA A 102 6.75 -5.22 8.93
N ALA A 103 6.09 -4.72 7.89
CA ALA A 103 4.82 -5.27 7.45
C ALA A 103 4.99 -6.70 6.89
N THR A 104 4.21 -7.65 7.40
CA THR A 104 4.20 -9.04 6.92
C THR A 104 3.23 -9.21 5.75
N ALA A 105 3.29 -10.34 5.04
CA ALA A 105 2.36 -10.62 3.93
C ALA A 105 0.89 -10.61 4.37
N GLU A 106 0.59 -11.18 5.54
CA GLU A 106 -0.78 -11.23 6.09
C GLU A 106 -1.34 -9.84 6.42
N GLY A 107 -0.48 -8.90 6.84
CA GLY A 107 -0.86 -7.53 7.18
C GLY A 107 -0.61 -6.51 6.06
N TRP A 108 -0.07 -6.93 4.92
CA TRP A 108 0.41 -6.02 3.89
C TRP A 108 -0.73 -5.21 3.26
N ALA A 109 -1.85 -5.86 2.93
CA ALA A 109 -2.99 -5.20 2.28
C ALA A 109 -3.56 -4.06 3.15
N ASP A 110 -3.83 -4.35 4.43
CA ASP A 110 -4.34 -3.36 5.39
C ASP A 110 -3.34 -2.23 5.63
N PHE A 111 -2.05 -2.57 5.74
CA PHE A 111 -0.99 -1.59 5.89
C PHE A 111 -0.91 -0.68 4.66
N GLN A 112 -0.89 -1.27 3.46
CA GLN A 112 -0.81 -0.57 2.19
C GLN A 112 -2.00 0.39 2.05
N GLN A 113 -3.21 -0.04 2.36
CA GLN A 113 -4.40 0.82 2.30
C GLN A 113 -4.26 2.05 3.22
N LYS A 114 -3.88 1.83 4.49
CA LYS A 114 -3.68 2.93 5.46
C LYS A 114 -2.53 3.86 5.06
N ALA A 115 -1.44 3.29 4.58
CA ALA A 115 -0.28 4.02 4.10
C ALA A 115 -0.64 4.90 2.89
N SER A 116 -1.36 4.34 1.91
CA SER A 116 -1.81 5.05 0.72
C SER A 116 -2.77 6.19 1.06
N GLN A 117 -3.67 5.99 2.04
CA GLN A 117 -4.54 7.06 2.51
C GLN A 117 -3.74 8.21 3.13
N MET A 118 -2.83 7.90 4.05
CA MET A 118 -1.96 8.92 4.68
C MET A 118 -1.12 9.67 3.64
N VAL A 119 -0.53 8.95 2.69
CA VAL A 119 0.22 9.53 1.55
C VAL A 119 -0.67 10.47 0.74
N ALA A 120 -1.92 10.11 0.48
CA ALA A 120 -2.87 10.96 -0.25
C ALA A 120 -3.26 12.22 0.54
N GLU A 121 -3.53 12.08 1.84
CA GLU A 121 -3.86 13.20 2.72
C GLU A 121 -2.71 14.22 2.81
N VAL A 122 -1.46 13.75 2.93
CA VAL A 122 -0.28 14.63 2.91
C VAL A 122 -0.10 15.30 1.56
N LYS A 123 -0.27 14.56 0.45
CA LYS A 123 -0.22 15.16 -0.90
C LYS A 123 -1.25 16.26 -1.08
N GLU A 124 -2.49 16.03 -0.64
CA GLU A 124 -3.55 17.02 -0.70
C GLU A 124 -3.21 18.25 0.14
N ALA A 125 -2.70 18.06 1.36
CA ALA A 125 -2.28 19.15 2.22
C ALA A 125 -1.15 20.00 1.63
N LEU A 126 -0.20 19.38 0.92
CA LEU A 126 0.89 20.08 0.23
C LEU A 126 0.44 20.84 -1.02
N SER A 127 -0.67 20.44 -1.62
CA SER A 127 -1.22 21.08 -2.83
C SER A 127 -2.06 22.33 -2.55
N LYS A 128 -2.38 22.59 -1.27
CA LYS A 128 -3.11 23.76 -0.79
C LYS A 128 -2.17 24.89 -0.38
#